data_AF-A0AAV1YZS1-F1
#
_entry.id   AF-A0AAV1YZS1-F1
#
_cell.length_a   1.000
_cell.length_b   1.000
_cell.length_c   1.000
_cell.angle_alpha   90.00
_cell.angle_beta   90.00
_cell.angle_gamma   90.00
#
_symmetry.space_group_name_H-M   'P 1'
#
loop_
_entity.id
_entity.type
_entity.pdbx_description
1 polymer ?
#
loop_
_entity_poly.entity_id
_entity_poly.type
_entity_poly.pdbx_seq_one_letter_code
_entity_poly.pdbx_strand_id
1 'polypeptide(L)' 'MNNVVEATILTGPFKGEDVLIPRIPMIPTDTPFQFKRLQFPIRLAFAITINKAQG' A
#
# COMPACT_ATOMS: atom_id res chain seq x y z
N MET A 1 -1.49 -4.16 -18.66
CA MET A 1 -2.45 -3.18 -18.15
C MET A 1 -1.87 -2.57 -16.87
N ASN A 2 -1.62 -1.25 -16.89
CA ASN A 2 -1.13 -0.51 -15.73
C ASN A 2 -2.34 -0.11 -14.88
N ASN A 3 -2.79 -1.03 -14.04
CA ASN A 3 -3.91 -0.77 -13.14
C ASN A 3 -3.44 0.12 -11.98
N VAL A 4 -4.21 1.14 -11.67
CA VAL A 4 -4.02 2.05 -10.53
C VAL A 4 -5.26 2.03 -9.65
N VAL A 5 -5.11 2.33 -8.37
CA VAL A 5 -6.24 2.56 -7.46
C VAL A 5 -6.44 4.06 -7.34
N GLU A 6 -7.63 4.53 -7.69
CA GLU A 6 -8.06 5.91 -7.45
C GLU A 6 -8.75 5.99 -6.09
N ALA A 7 -8.46 7.02 -5.31
CA ALA A 7 -9.04 7.23 -4.00
C ALA A 7 -9.18 8.72 -3.69
N THR A 8 -10.24 9.10 -2.97
CA THR A 8 -10.44 10.47 -2.49
C THR A 8 -9.97 10.60 -1.04
N ILE A 9 -9.27 11.67 -0.72
CA ILE A 9 -8.82 11.96 0.65
C ILE A 9 -10.01 12.42 1.49
N LEU A 10 -10.36 11.66 2.53
CA LEU A 10 -11.55 11.96 3.35
C LEU A 10 -11.30 12.99 4.48
N THR A 11 -10.05 13.14 4.93
CA THR A 11 -9.68 13.94 6.11
C THR A 11 -8.32 14.61 5.96
N GLY A 12 -8.07 15.69 6.71
CA GLY A 12 -6.78 16.40 6.72
C GLY A 12 -6.72 17.58 5.74
N PRO A 13 -5.53 18.17 5.54
CA PRO A 13 -5.36 19.40 4.75
C PRO A 13 -5.77 19.28 3.28
N PHE A 14 -5.63 18.08 2.70
CA PHE A 14 -5.91 17.79 1.29
C PHE A 14 -7.27 17.10 1.08
N LYS A 15 -8.21 17.29 2.01
CA LYS A 15 -9.53 16.65 1.96
C LYS A 15 -10.26 17.00 0.66
N GLY A 16 -10.83 15.98 0.00
CA GLY A 16 -11.59 16.11 -1.23
C GLY A 16 -10.75 15.98 -2.50
N GLU A 17 -9.42 15.92 -2.39
CA GLU A 17 -8.54 15.65 -3.53
C GLU A 17 -8.55 14.17 -3.88
N ASP A 18 -8.54 13.88 -5.19
CA ASP A 18 -8.37 12.54 -5.71
C ASP A 18 -6.89 12.23 -5.92
N VAL A 19 -6.48 11.05 -5.49
CA VAL A 19 -5.12 10.55 -5.58
C VAL A 19 -5.07 9.19 -6.27
N LEU A 20 -3.99 8.97 -7.02
CA LEU A 20 -3.72 7.70 -7.68
C LEU A 20 -2.66 6.94 -6.88
N ILE A 21 -2.99 5.72 -6.47
CA ILE A 21 -2.11 4.83 -5.72
C ILE A 21 -1.57 3.75 -6.69
N PRO A 22 -0.28 3.83 -7.07
CA PRO A 22 0.34 2.83 -7.94
C PRO A 22 0.77 1.57 -7.18
N ARG A 23 1.09 0.51 -7.92
CA ARG A 23 1.77 -0.65 -7.36
C ARG A 23 3.23 -0.33 -7.08
N ILE A 24 3.73 -0.72 -5.91
CA ILE A 24 5.13 -0.59 -5.52
C ILE A 24 5.85 -1.95 -5.57
N PRO A 25 7.13 -1.99 -5.94
CA PRO A 25 7.95 -3.19 -5.81
C PRO A 25 8.40 -3.39 -4.36
N MET A 26 8.19 -4.58 -3.83
CA MET A 26 8.78 -5.08 -2.60
C MET A 26 9.79 -6.16 -2.95
N ILE A 27 11.07 -5.90 -2.67
CA ILE A 27 12.19 -6.78 -2.96
C ILE A 27 12.83 -7.15 -1.62
N PRO A 28 12.65 -8.39 -1.15
CA PRO A 28 13.38 -8.89 0.02
C PRO A 28 14.87 -9.01 -0.28
N THR A 29 15.70 -8.75 0.73
CA THR A 29 17.17 -8.84 0.62
C THR A 29 17.72 -10.09 1.30
N ASP A 30 16.88 -10.83 2.02
CA ASP A 30 17.20 -11.96 2.89
C ASP A 30 16.76 -13.31 2.31
N THR A 31 16.44 -13.37 1.02
CA THR A 31 16.01 -14.61 0.34
C THR A 31 17.13 -15.22 -0.50
N PRO A 32 17.24 -16.57 -0.56
CA PRO A 32 18.31 -17.25 -1.32
C PRO A 32 18.17 -17.14 -2.85
N PHE A 33 17.15 -16.42 -3.33
CA PHE A 33 16.88 -16.16 -4.74
C PHE A 33 16.36 -14.73 -4.91
N GLN A 34 16.45 -14.22 -6.14
CA GLN A 34 15.90 -12.91 -6.49
C GLN A 34 14.36 -12.99 -6.49
N PHE A 35 13.74 -12.27 -5.56
CA PHE A 35 12.28 -12.18 -5.46
C PHE A 35 11.81 -10.74 -5.54
N LYS A 36 10.78 -10.48 -6.34
CA LYS A 36 10.13 -9.17 -6.46
C LYS A 36 8.63 -9.33 -6.43
N ARG A 37 7.97 -8.71 -5.44
CA ARG A 37 6.52 -8.65 -5.34
C ARG A 37 6.02 -7.26 -5.73
N LEU A 38 5.18 -7.16 -6.75
CA LEU A 38 4.47 -5.91 -7.09
C LEU A 38 3.12 -5.88 -6.38
N GLN A 39 2.86 -4.85 -5.59
CA GLN A 39 1.65 -4.77 -4.77
C GLN A 39 1.22 -3.32 -4.55
N PHE A 40 -0.09 -3.07 -4.44
CA PHE A 40 -0.60 -1.77 -3.99
C PHE A 40 -0.29 -1.57 -2.50
N PRO A 41 0.21 -0.40 -2.08
CA PRO A 41 0.52 -0.11 -0.67
C PRO A 41 -0.75 0.16 0.17
N ILE A 42 -1.74 -0.73 0.08
CA ILE A 42 -3.02 -0.63 0.80
C ILE A 42 -3.35 -1.95 1.49
N ARG A 43 -4.03 -1.87 2.63
CA ARG A 43 -4.60 -3.01 3.37
C ARG A 43 -5.92 -2.57 4.00
N LEU A 44 -6.88 -3.49 4.07
CA LEU A 44 -8.09 -3.28 4.88
C LEU A 44 -7.69 -3.18 6.36
N ALA A 45 -8.28 -2.21 7.06
CA ALA A 45 -7.87 -1.84 8.42
C ALA A 45 -9.02 -1.84 9.44
N PHE A 46 -10.13 -2.53 9.15
CA PHE A 46 -11.26 -2.66 10.11
C PHE A 46 -10.84 -3.38 11.40
N ALA A 47 -9.98 -4.38 11.29
CA ALA A 47 -9.34 -5.05 12.40
C ALA A 47 -7.90 -5.41 12.00
N ILE A 48 -6.94 -5.11 12.86
CA ILE A 48 -5.52 -5.39 12.64
C ILE A 48 -5.00 -6.10 13.90
N THR A 49 -4.18 -7.13 13.74
CA THR A 49 -3.53 -7.83 14.87
C THR A 49 -2.49 -6.92 15.53
N ILE A 50 -2.25 -7.05 16.84
CA ILE A 50 -1.30 -6.22 17.62
C ILE A 50 0.06 -6.07 16.89
N ASN A 51 0.70 -7.19 16.53
CA ASN A 51 2.01 -7.19 15.85
C ASN A 51 2.03 -6.50 14.47
N LYS A 52 0.86 -6.31 13.84
CA LYS A 52 0.74 -5.62 12.55
C LYS A 52 0.45 -4.13 12.69
N ALA A 53 -0.08 -3.70 13.84
CA ALA A 53 -0.32 -2.30 14.18
C ALA A 53 0.88 -1.67 14.91
N GLN A 54 1.80 -2.50 15.40
CA GLN A 54 3.03 -2.06 16.04
C GLN A 54 4.01 -1.48 15.01
N GLY A 55 4.52 -0.28 15.31
CA GLY A 55 5.49 0.46 14.49
C GLY A 55 6.87 -0.16 14.50
#